data_AF-A0A7S3EVG9-F1
#
_entry.id   AF-A0A7S3EVG9-F1
#
_cell.length_a   1.000
_cell.length_b   1.000
_cell.length_c   1.000
_cell.angle_alpha   90.00
_cell.angle_beta   90.00
_cell.angle_gamma   90.00
#
_symmetry.space_group_name_H-M   'P 1'
#
loop_
_entity.id
_entity.type
_entity.pdbx_description
1 polymer ?
#
loop_
_entity_poly.entity_id
_entity_poly.type
_entity_poly.pdbx_seq_one_letter_code
_entity_poly.pdbx_strand_id
1 'polypeptide(L)'
;TIKGMLHTMLPSCETFLDVDNLTDISNLEKHILETDLILIFCTRDYITSANCRREILEASRLTKPMLLITETDPNKGAPTVDSLRQELSVLEKRGRVTEAEV
;
A
#
# COMPACT_ATOMS: atom_id res chain seq x y z
N THR A 1 8.44 16.71 -5.22
CA THR A 1 7.83 15.40 -4.92
C THR A 1 7.03 15.52 -3.63
N ILE A 2 6.11 14.59 -3.33
CA ILE A 2 5.35 14.61 -2.07
C ILE A 2 6.31 14.57 -0.86
N LYS A 3 7.35 13.75 -0.91
CA LYS A 3 8.46 13.72 0.06
C LYS A 3 9.06 15.10 0.34
N GLY A 4 9.37 15.88 -0.70
CA GLY A 4 9.92 17.23 -0.54
C GLY A 4 8.94 18.21 0.13
N MET A 5 7.65 18.12 -0.21
CA MET A 5 6.63 18.96 0.45
C MET A 5 6.44 18.56 1.91
N LEU A 6 6.44 17.27 2.22
CA LEU A 6 6.37 16.76 3.59
C LEU A 6 7.54 17.29 4.43
N HIS A 7 8.78 17.18 3.96
CA HIS A 7 9.93 17.75 4.67
C HIS A 7 9.88 19.28 4.80
N THR A 8 9.28 19.98 3.84
CA THR A 8 9.12 21.44 3.92
C THR A 8 8.09 21.84 4.99
N MET A 9 7.00 21.09 5.11
CA MET A 9 5.90 21.38 6.05
C MET A 9 6.15 20.80 7.45
N LEU A 10 6.82 19.65 7.53
CA LEU A 10 7.16 18.90 8.74
C LEU A 10 8.65 18.51 8.68
N PRO A 11 9.58 19.42 9.02
CA PRO A 11 11.02 19.17 8.91
C PRO A 11 11.52 17.99 9.77
N SER A 12 10.83 17.68 10.87
CA SER A 12 11.13 16.55 11.74
C SER A 12 10.54 15.22 11.27
N CYS A 13 9.76 15.21 10.19
CA CYS A 13 9.22 13.97 9.62
C CYS A 13 10.33 13.23 8.87
N GLU A 14 10.53 11.97 9.21
CA GLU A 14 11.33 11.03 8.45
C GLU A 14 10.41 10.22 7.53
N THR A 15 10.72 10.19 6.23
CA THR A 15 9.91 9.47 5.25
C THR A 15 10.67 8.25 4.73
N PHE A 16 10.00 7.09 4.74
CA PHE A 16 10.45 5.88 4.07
C PHE A 16 9.67 5.69 2.77
N LEU A 17 10.35 5.34 1.67
CA LEU A 17 9.69 5.06 0.39
C LEU A 17 10.16 3.70 -0.14
N ASP A 18 9.20 2.80 -0.35
CA ASP A 18 9.44 1.42 -0.76
C ASP A 18 10.31 1.30 -2.02
N VAL A 19 10.11 2.18 -3.02
CA VAL A 19 10.89 2.16 -4.27
C VAL A 19 12.33 2.71 -4.13
N ASP A 20 12.59 3.54 -3.11
CA ASP A 20 13.92 4.12 -2.88
C ASP A 20 14.73 3.29 -1.87
N ASN A 21 14.08 2.51 -1.01
CA ASN A 21 14.67 1.94 0.19
C ASN A 21 14.58 0.40 0.31
N LEU A 22 13.76 -0.30 -0.48
CA LEU A 22 13.71 -1.77 -0.46
C LEU A 22 14.67 -2.40 -1.48
N THR A 23 15.93 -2.56 -1.08
CA THR A 23 16.82 -3.57 -1.70
C THR A 23 16.55 -4.98 -1.16
N ASP A 24 15.86 -5.10 -0.02
CA ASP A 24 15.52 -6.38 0.60
C ASP A 24 14.12 -6.32 1.25
N ILE A 25 13.20 -7.15 0.74
CA ILE A 25 11.80 -7.26 1.18
C ILE A 25 11.70 -7.87 2.60
N SER A 26 12.77 -8.45 3.12
CA SER A 26 12.79 -9.11 4.44
C SER A 26 12.65 -8.16 5.63
N ASN A 27 12.84 -6.85 5.44
CA ASN A 27 12.79 -5.85 6.51
C ASN A 27 11.48 -5.03 6.54
N LEU A 28 10.52 -5.37 5.68
CA LEU A 28 9.27 -4.63 5.51
C LEU A 28 8.48 -4.52 6.82
N GLU A 29 8.36 -5.62 7.57
CA GLU A 29 7.64 -5.69 8.84
C GLU A 29 8.27 -4.79 9.91
N LYS A 30 9.60 -4.65 9.89
CA LYS A 30 10.32 -3.76 10.81
C LYS A 30 10.01 -2.29 10.52
N HIS A 31 10.01 -1.90 9.24
CA HIS A 31 9.70 -0.53 8.85
C HIS A 31 8.26 -0.14 9.20
N ILE A 32 7.31 -1.05 8.99
CA ILE A 32 5.91 -0.85 9.40
C ILE A 32 5.81 -0.67 10.92
N LEU A 33 6.56 -1.48 11.68
CA LEU A 33 6.57 -1.38 13.15
C LEU A 33 7.11 -0.04 13.66
N GLU A 34 8.18 0.47 13.06
CA GLU A 34 8.84 1.72 13.45
C GLU A 34 8.12 2.98 12.94
N THR A 35 7.18 2.83 11.99
CA THR A 35 6.46 3.94 11.38
C THR A 35 5.25 4.38 12.21
N ASP A 36 5.06 5.69 12.36
CA ASP A 36 3.91 6.28 13.07
C ASP A 36 2.65 6.40 12.20
N LEU A 37 2.81 6.62 10.89
CA LEU A 37 1.73 6.81 9.92
C LEU A 37 2.13 6.22 8.56
N ILE A 38 1.23 5.44 7.97
CA ILE A 38 1.44 4.83 6.65
C ILE A 38 0.61 5.56 5.62
N LEU A 39 1.26 6.08 4.58
CA LEU A 39 0.61 6.69 3.44
C LEU A 39 0.51 5.68 2.31
N ILE A 40 -0.71 5.39 1.85
CA ILE A 40 -0.97 4.43 0.78
C ILE A 40 -1.39 5.18 -0.47
N PHE A 41 -0.58 5.12 -1.52
CA PHE A 41 -0.93 5.63 -2.84
C PHE A 41 -1.65 4.55 -3.64
N CYS A 42 -2.97 4.66 -3.72
CA CYS A 42 -3.80 3.74 -4.47
C CYS A 42 -3.82 4.13 -5.94
N THR A 43 -2.96 3.44 -6.71
CA THR A 43 -3.00 3.41 -8.17
C THR A 43 -3.72 2.15 -8.66
N ARG A 44 -3.94 2.06 -9.97
CA ARG A 44 -4.33 0.81 -10.64
C ARG A 44 -3.36 -0.32 -10.26
N ASP A 45 -3.89 -1.51 -10.10
CA ASP A 45 -3.19 -2.75 -9.75
C ASP A 45 -2.55 -2.77 -8.34
N TYR A 46 -2.75 -1.72 -7.55
CA TYR A 46 -2.24 -1.66 -6.17
C TYR A 46 -2.81 -2.81 -5.32
N ILE A 47 -4.09 -3.14 -5.49
CA ILE A 47 -4.77 -4.20 -4.71
C ILE A 47 -4.26 -5.58 -5.13
N THR A 48 -3.97 -5.79 -6.41
CA THR A 48 -3.51 -7.08 -6.93
C THR A 48 -2.01 -7.33 -6.70
N SER A 49 -1.24 -6.31 -6.34
CA SER A 49 0.16 -6.43 -5.90
C SER A 49 0.31 -7.21 -4.60
N ALA A 50 1.15 -8.25 -4.60
CA ALA A 50 1.38 -9.07 -3.41
C ALA A 50 2.11 -8.33 -2.28
N ASN A 51 3.06 -7.45 -2.63
CA ASN A 51 3.81 -6.66 -1.64
C ASN A 51 2.90 -5.64 -0.95
N CYS A 52 2.11 -4.90 -1.74
CA CYS A 52 1.16 -3.93 -1.21
C CYS A 52 0.14 -4.57 -0.26
N ARG A 53 -0.32 -5.79 -0.54
CA ARG A 53 -1.20 -6.51 0.38
C ARG A 53 -0.51 -6.91 1.69
N ARG A 54 0.75 -7.37 1.63
CA ARG A 54 1.51 -7.69 2.85
C ARG A 54 1.64 -6.47 3.75
N GLU A 55 1.93 -5.30 3.16
CA GLU A 55 2.03 -4.03 3.89
C GLU A 55 0.73 -3.66 4.59
N ILE A 56 -0.40 -3.69 3.86
CA ILE A 56 -1.71 -3.36 4.43
C ILE A 56 -2.09 -4.35 5.54
N LEU A 57 -1.83 -5.64 5.34
CA LEU A 57 -2.18 -6.66 6.32
C LEU A 57 -1.37 -6.48 7.62
N GLU A 58 -0.06 -6.23 7.51
CA GLU A 58 0.80 -5.99 8.68
C GLU A 58 0.48 -4.66 9.36
N ALA A 59 0.26 -3.58 8.60
CA ALA A 59 -0.19 -2.29 9.12
C ALA A 59 -1.51 -2.41 9.90
N SER A 60 -2.48 -3.15 9.32
CA SER A 60 -3.76 -3.44 9.95
C SER A 60 -3.60 -4.27 11.21
N ARG A 61 -2.78 -5.33 11.17
CA ARG A 61 -2.47 -6.20 12.33
C ARG A 61 -1.83 -5.41 13.47
N LEU A 62 -0.96 -4.46 13.16
CA LEU A 62 -0.29 -3.57 14.12
C LEU A 62 -1.12 -2.32 14.48
N THR A 63 -2.36 -2.21 13.97
CA THR A 63 -3.25 -1.07 14.20
C THR A 63 -2.62 0.28 13.87
N LYS A 64 -1.76 0.31 12.86
CA LYS A 64 -1.08 1.52 12.42
C LYS A 64 -2.09 2.47 11.75
N PRO A 65 -2.03 3.78 12.04
CA PRO A 65 -2.77 4.77 11.25
C PRO A 65 -2.42 4.67 9.77
N MET A 66 -3.43 4.62 8.92
CA MET A 66 -3.28 4.54 7.46
C MET A 66 -4.04 5.68 6.80
N LEU A 67 -3.36 6.45 5.95
CA LEU A 67 -3.96 7.47 5.10
C LEU A 67 -3.96 6.98 3.65
N LEU A 68 -5.16 6.73 3.12
CA LEU A 68 -5.35 6.34 1.73
C LEU A 68 -5.41 7.58 0.83
N ILE A 69 -4.59 7.60 -0.21
CA ILE A 69 -4.55 8.64 -1.23
C ILE A 69 -4.78 7.98 -2.58
N THR A 70 -5.89 8.30 -3.24
CA THR A 70 -6.19 7.77 -4.57
C THR A 70 -5.54 8.64 -5.64
N GLU A 71 -4.80 8.03 -6.56
CA GLU A 71 -4.28 8.73 -7.74
C GLU A 71 -5.45 9.18 -8.63
N THR A 72 -5.38 10.41 -9.13
CA THR A 72 -6.46 11.04 -9.91
C THR A 72 -6.06 11.34 -11.36
N ASP A 73 -4.76 11.34 -11.68
CA ASP A 73 -4.26 11.48 -13.05
C ASP A 73 -4.29 10.12 -13.79
N PRO A 74 -5.11 9.98 -14.85
CA PRO A 74 -5.17 8.75 -15.64
C PRO A 74 -3.83 8.32 -16.23
N ASN A 75 -2.93 9.27 -16.51
CA ASN A 75 -1.60 8.99 -17.08
C ASN A 75 -0.60 8.48 -16.03
N LYS A 76 -0.95 8.60 -14.74
CA LYS A 76 -0.14 8.12 -13.60
C LYS A 76 -0.73 6.89 -12.93
N GLY A 77 -1.75 6.29 -13.54
CA GLY A 77 -2.38 5.07 -13.04
C GLY A 77 -3.55 5.34 -12.12
N ALA A 78 -4.28 6.45 -12.27
CA ALA A 78 -5.56 6.63 -11.59
C ALA A 78 -6.47 5.43 -11.86
N PRO A 79 -6.99 4.78 -10.80
CA PRO A 79 -7.92 3.68 -10.97
C PRO A 79 -9.33 4.22 -11.22
N THR A 80 -10.14 3.46 -11.96
CA THR A 80 -11.59 3.70 -12.01
C THR A 80 -12.25 2.88 -10.90
N VAL A 81 -13.46 3.26 -10.50
CA VAL A 81 -14.23 2.45 -9.53
C VAL A 81 -14.40 1.01 -10.05
N ASP A 82 -14.62 0.84 -11.35
CA ASP A 82 -14.78 -0.48 -11.95
C ASP A 82 -13.47 -1.27 -11.98
N SER A 83 -12.31 -0.63 -12.23
CA SER A 83 -11.03 -1.32 -12.14
C SER A 83 -10.75 -1.80 -10.72
N LEU A 84 -11.02 -0.98 -9.70
CA LEU A 84 -10.87 -1.39 -8.30
C LEU A 84 -11.81 -2.55 -7.93
N ARG A 85 -13.06 -2.52 -8.38
CA ARG A 85 -14.00 -3.63 -8.18
C ARG A 85 -13.51 -4.92 -8.84
N GLN A 86 -12.97 -4.81 -10.04
CA GLN A 86 -12.41 -5.96 -10.75
C GLN A 86 -11.20 -6.53 -10.01
N GLU A 87 -10.29 -5.68 -9.55
CA GLU A 87 -9.14 -6.08 -8.73
C GLU A 87 -9.56 -6.81 -7.45
N LEU A 88 -10.56 -6.29 -6.73
CA LEU A 88 -11.13 -6.94 -5.54
C LEU A 88 -11.74 -8.31 -5.88
N SER A 89 -12.49 -8.41 -6.97
CA SER A 89 -13.14 -9.67 -7.38
C SER A 89 -12.13 -10.78 -7.70
N VAL A 90 -10.94 -10.42 -8.19
CA VAL A 90 -9.84 -11.37 -8.43
C VAL A 90 -9.32 -11.93 -7.11
N LEU A 91 -9.19 -11.09 -6.09
CA LEU A 91 -8.75 -11.53 -4.77
C LEU A 91 -9.79 -12.40 -4.06
N GLU A 92 -11.07 -12.03 -4.14
CA GLU A 92 -12.15 -12.84 -3.58
C GLU A 92 -12.19 -14.25 -4.18
N LYS A 93 -12.01 -14.34 -5.51
CA LYS A 93 -11.91 -15.64 -6.19
C LYS A 93 -10.69 -16.43 -5.73
N ARG A 94 -9.55 -15.78 -5.49
CA ARG A 94 -8.33 -16.43 -4.96
C ARG A 94 -8.53 -16.92 -3.52
N GLY A 95 -9.22 -16.17 -2.67
CA GLY A 95 -9.52 -16.56 -1.28
C GLY A 95 -10.56 -17.67 -1.16
N ARG A 96 -11.45 -17.84 -2.16
CA ARG A 96 -12.42 -18.96 -2.19
C ARG A 96 -11.83 -20.28 -2.69
N VAL A 97 -10.60 -20.28 -3.22
CA VAL A 97 -9.89 -21.51 -3.60
C VAL A 97 -9.28 -22.21 -2.37
N THR A 98 -9.17 -21.55 -1.21
CA THR A 98 -8.56 -22.15 0.01
C THR A 98 -9.54 -22.87 0.94
N GLU A 99 -10.84 -22.92 0.63
CA GLU A 99 -11.85 -23.61 1.46
C GLU A 99 -12.48 -24.85 0.81
N ALA A 100 -12.08 -25.22 -0.42
CA ALA A 100 -12.67 -26.35 -1.16
C ALA A 100 -11.80 -27.62 -1.21
N GLU A 101 -10.68 -27.67 -0.47
CA GLU A 101 -9.79 -28.84 -0.40
C GLU A 101 -9.42 -29.18 1.06
N VAL A 102 -10.41 -29.45 1.92
CA VAL A 102 -10.26 -30.26 3.15
C VAL A 102 -11.51 -31.11 3.35
#